data_AF-A0A8A2U7E0-F1
#
_entry.id   AF-A0A8A2U7E0-F1
#
_cell.length_a   1.000
_cell.length_b   1.000
_cell.length_c   1.000
_cell.angle_alpha   90.00
_cell.angle_beta   90.00
_cell.angle_gamma   90.00
#
_symmetry.space_group_name_H-M   'P 1'
#
loop_
_entity.id
_entity.type
_entity.pdbx_description
1 polymer ?
#
loop_
_entity_poly.entity_id
_entity_poly.type
_entity_poly.pdbx_seq_one_letter_code
_entity_poly.pdbx_strand_id
1 'polypeptide(L)'
;MSRYGPRIAALARRAERERAAFDDDRSPTASNDHTAPRDADAYLRDGAGRAIWLYVEARTGGRLVPFAEAEFTALETAMNRWLECYTRCHGVELEAAFTVREAAELLLETRNIVDTAQLMTRVPERGRRTKPSG
;
A
#
# COMPACT_ATOMS: atom_id res chain seq x y z
N MET A 1 0.95 11.39 21.49
CA MET A 1 0.82 10.31 20.49
C MET A 1 -0.46 9.55 20.77
N SER A 2 -1.22 9.25 19.73
CA SER A 2 -2.41 8.41 19.85
C SER A 2 -2.00 6.94 20.10
N ARG A 3 -2.97 6.10 20.49
CA ARG A 3 -2.77 4.64 20.60
C ARG A 3 -2.33 3.98 19.28
N TYR A 4 -2.48 4.69 18.16
CA TYR A 4 -2.12 4.23 16.82
C TYR A 4 -0.68 4.60 16.44
N GLY A 5 -0.09 5.64 17.06
CA GLY A 5 1.24 6.15 16.72
C GLY A 5 2.32 5.07 16.60
N PRO A 6 2.49 4.15 17.58
CA PRO A 6 3.47 3.07 17.46
C PRO A 6 3.23 2.12 16.28
N ARG A 7 1.96 1.83 15.96
CA ARG A 7 1.58 0.97 14.83
C ARG A 7 1.86 1.65 13.50
N ILE A 8 1.52 2.95 13.39
CA ILE A 8 1.79 3.78 12.20
C ILE A 8 3.30 3.85 11.97
N ALA A 9 4.08 4.14 13.01
CA ALA A 9 5.54 4.23 12.90
C ALA A 9 6.18 2.89 12.49
N ALA A 10 5.70 1.78 13.03
CA ALA A 10 6.18 0.45 12.62
C ALA A 10 5.86 0.15 11.14
N LEU A 11 4.64 0.49 10.70
CA LEU A 11 4.20 0.30 9.32
C LEU A 11 5.01 1.16 8.34
N ALA A 12 5.23 2.45 8.66
CA ALA A 12 6.02 3.37 7.86
C ALA A 12 7.48 2.91 7.73
N ARG A 13 8.12 2.48 8.83
CA ARG A 13 9.49 1.94 8.79
C ARG A 13 9.59 0.69 7.92
N ARG A 14 8.58 -0.18 7.95
CA ARG A 14 8.57 -1.39 7.11
C ARG A 14 8.39 -1.02 5.64
N ALA A 15 7.48 -0.10 5.32
CA ALA A 15 7.27 0.39 3.96
C ALA A 15 8.57 0.94 3.35
N GLU A 16 9.33 1.73 4.12
CA GLU A 16 10.60 2.29 3.66
C GLU A 16 11.65 1.21 3.38
N ARG A 17 11.79 0.22 4.27
CA ARG A 17 12.74 -0.89 4.05
C ARG A 17 12.42 -1.69 2.79
N GLU A 18 11.14 -1.97 2.58
CA GLU A 18 10.67 -2.75 1.43
C GLU A 18 10.88 -1.98 0.13
N ARG A 19 10.63 -0.66 0.13
CA ARG A 19 10.93 0.21 -1.00
C ARG A 19 12.43 0.28 -1.30
N ALA A 20 13.26 0.50 -0.29
CA ALA A 20 14.72 0.55 -0.46
C ALA A 20 15.28 -0.76 -1.03
N ALA A 21 14.71 -1.91 -0.66
CA ALA A 21 15.12 -3.19 -1.23
C ALA A 21 14.91 -3.30 -2.75
N PHE A 22 13.93 -2.58 -3.32
CA PHE A 22 13.78 -2.50 -4.79
C PHE A 22 14.85 -1.63 -5.44
N ASP A 23 15.34 -0.59 -4.75
CA ASP A 23 16.40 0.28 -5.25
C ASP A 23 17.75 -0.47 -5.22
N ASP A 24 17.99 -1.26 -4.17
CA ASP A 24 19.17 -2.12 -4.04
C ASP A 24 19.21 -3.21 -5.14
N ASP A 25 18.08 -3.86 -5.44
CA ASP A 25 17.98 -4.85 -6.53
C ASP A 25 18.27 -4.25 -7.92
N ARG A 26 18.03 -2.95 -8.10
CA ARG A 26 18.33 -2.23 -9.36
C ARG A 26 19.78 -1.80 -9.46
N SER A 27 20.57 -1.93 -8.39
CA SER A 27 21.99 -1.56 -8.39
C SER A 27 22.78 -2.48 -9.33
N PRO A 28 23.69 -1.94 -10.18
CA PRO A 28 24.51 -2.75 -11.08
C PRO A 28 25.48 -3.70 -10.35
N THR A 29 25.65 -3.57 -9.04
CA THR A 29 26.43 -4.48 -8.18
C THR A 29 25.58 -5.50 -7.43
N ALA A 30 24.25 -5.50 -7.62
CA ALA A 30 23.37 -6.48 -7.01
C ALA A 30 23.77 -7.88 -7.49
N SER A 31 24.13 -8.76 -6.56
CA SER A 31 24.27 -10.18 -6.88
C SER A 31 22.87 -10.69 -7.23
N ASN A 32 22.73 -11.36 -8.38
CA ASN A 32 21.46 -11.84 -8.97
C ASN A 32 20.71 -12.91 -8.12
N ASP A 33 21.01 -13.02 -6.82
CA ASP A 33 20.54 -14.05 -5.89
C ASP A 33 19.29 -13.60 -5.09
N HIS A 34 18.78 -12.38 -5.32
CA HIS A 34 17.67 -11.80 -4.55
C HIS A 34 16.34 -11.67 -5.30
N THR A 35 16.15 -12.36 -6.44
CA THR A 35 14.85 -12.40 -7.13
C THR A 35 13.94 -13.49 -6.55
N ALA A 36 13.69 -13.47 -5.24
CA ALA A 36 12.55 -14.20 -4.71
C ALA A 36 11.26 -13.52 -5.24
N PRO A 37 10.26 -14.27 -5.72
CA PRO A 37 8.98 -13.69 -6.11
C PRO A 37 8.40 -12.88 -4.93
N ARG A 38 8.32 -11.56 -5.07
CA ARG A 38 7.65 -10.71 -4.09
C ARG A 38 6.14 -10.87 -4.26
N ASP A 39 5.47 -11.36 -3.23
CA ASP A 39 4.01 -11.50 -3.22
C ASP A 39 3.36 -10.10 -3.22
N ALA A 40 2.89 -9.66 -4.38
CA ALA A 40 2.26 -8.36 -4.58
C ALA A 40 1.04 -8.18 -3.65
N ASP A 41 0.26 -9.24 -3.44
CA ASP A 41 -0.91 -9.18 -2.58
C ASP A 41 -0.52 -9.02 -1.10
N ALA A 42 0.65 -9.49 -0.69
CA ALA A 42 1.14 -9.28 0.68
C ALA A 42 1.39 -7.80 0.97
N TYR A 43 1.92 -7.03 0.00
CA TYR A 43 2.07 -5.58 0.14
C TYR A 43 0.73 -4.85 0.28
N LEU A 44 -0.32 -5.40 -0.32
CA LEU A 44 -1.67 -4.89 -0.14
C LEU A 44 -2.26 -5.28 1.21
N ARG A 45 -2.24 -6.56 1.59
CA ARG A 45 -2.88 -7.07 2.81
C ARG A 45 -2.17 -6.61 4.09
N ASP A 46 -0.84 -6.65 4.11
CA ASP A 46 -0.03 -6.33 5.28
C ASP A 46 0.51 -4.90 5.30
N GLY A 47 0.44 -4.22 4.15
CA GLY A 47 0.91 -2.85 3.96
C GLY A 47 -0.23 -1.85 3.82
N ALA A 48 -0.61 -1.55 2.58
CA ALA A 48 -1.59 -0.50 2.26
C ALA A 48 -2.94 -0.72 2.97
N GLY A 49 -3.46 -1.96 2.98
CA GLY A 49 -4.69 -2.33 3.66
C GLY A 49 -4.61 -2.13 5.18
N ARG A 50 -3.46 -2.40 5.80
CA ARG A 50 -3.26 -2.10 7.23
C ARG A 50 -3.27 -0.59 7.48
N ALA A 51 -2.67 0.22 6.61
CA ALA A 51 -2.71 1.68 6.75
C ALA A 51 -4.16 2.20 6.67
N ILE A 52 -4.91 1.77 5.66
CA ILE A 52 -6.31 2.16 5.47
C ILE A 52 -7.17 1.72 6.66
N TRP A 53 -6.97 0.50 7.16
CA TRP A 53 -7.71 0.00 8.32
C TRP A 53 -7.45 0.81 9.60
N LEU A 54 -6.20 1.22 9.84
CA LEU A 54 -5.88 2.10 10.97
C LEU A 54 -6.62 3.43 10.89
N TYR A 55 -6.75 4.00 9.69
CA TYR A 55 -7.57 5.20 9.47
C TYR A 55 -9.05 4.93 9.77
N VAL A 56 -9.62 3.85 9.23
CA VAL A 56 -11.02 3.47 9.45
C VAL A 56 -11.30 3.27 10.95
N GLU A 57 -10.47 2.50 11.65
CA GLU A 57 -10.62 2.24 13.09
C GLU A 57 -10.60 3.54 13.92
N ALA A 58 -9.72 4.49 13.59
CA ALA A 58 -9.65 5.76 14.31
C ALA A 58 -10.93 6.60 14.12
N ARG A 59 -11.63 6.42 12.99
CA ARG A 59 -12.85 7.16 12.64
C ARG A 59 -14.14 6.45 13.09
N THR A 60 -14.12 5.13 13.29
CA THR A 60 -15.32 4.33 13.61
C THR A 60 -15.27 3.60 14.96
N GLY A 61 -14.11 3.53 15.61
CA GLY A 61 -13.86 2.72 16.83
C GLY A 61 -14.43 3.25 18.15
N GLY A 62 -15.61 3.87 18.13
CA GLY A 62 -16.41 4.26 19.32
C GLY A 62 -15.93 5.50 20.09
N ARG A 63 -14.66 5.88 19.97
CA ARG A 63 -14.15 7.21 20.35
C ARG A 63 -13.38 7.76 19.16
N LEU A 64 -13.86 8.86 18.58
CA LEU A 64 -13.12 9.59 17.55
C LEU A 64 -11.79 10.03 18.17
N VAL A 65 -10.70 9.33 17.82
CA VAL A 65 -9.35 9.71 18.24
C VAL A 65 -8.77 10.54 17.09
N PRO A 66 -8.62 11.86 17.26
CA PRO A 66 -7.95 12.65 16.24
C PRO A 66 -6.49 12.17 16.14
N PHE A 67 -6.06 11.86 14.91
CA PHE A 67 -4.63 11.75 14.64
C PHE A 67 -3.98 13.11 14.85
N ALA A 68 -2.77 13.12 15.41
CA ALA A 68 -1.91 14.28 15.22
C ALA A 68 -1.58 14.41 13.73
N GLU A 69 -1.34 15.63 13.24
CA GLU A 69 -0.99 15.89 11.83
C GLU A 69 0.17 14.98 11.36
N ALA A 70 1.22 14.87 12.17
CA ALA A 70 2.36 13.99 11.88
C ALA A 70 1.98 12.49 11.78
N GLU A 71 1.01 12.03 12.58
CA GLU A 71 0.53 10.64 12.51
C GLU A 71 -0.29 10.40 11.25
N PHE A 72 -1.10 11.39 10.85
CA PHE A 72 -1.88 11.35 9.62
C PHE A 72 -0.97 11.33 8.38
N THR A 73 -0.01 12.26 8.30
CA THR A 73 0.99 12.31 7.22
C THR A 73 1.82 11.03 7.14
N ALA A 74 2.22 10.47 8.29
CA ALA A 74 2.96 9.22 8.32
C ALA A 74 2.12 8.05 7.81
N LEU A 75 0.81 8.04 8.08
CA LEU A 75 -0.11 7.01 7.62
C LEU A 75 -0.30 7.06 6.09
N GLU A 76 -0.54 8.25 5.54
CA GLU A 76 -0.66 8.46 4.09
C GLU A 76 0.65 8.12 3.38
N THR A 77 1.78 8.57 3.91
CA THR A 77 3.10 8.25 3.36
C THR A 77 3.34 6.74 3.35
N ALA A 78 3.07 6.05 4.47
CA ALA A 78 3.22 4.60 4.54
C ALA A 78 2.32 3.88 3.53
N MET A 79 1.06 4.28 3.42
CA MET A 79 0.11 3.70 2.47
C MET A 79 0.62 3.83 1.03
N ASN A 80 1.03 5.04 0.63
CA ASN A 80 1.54 5.28 -0.72
C ASN A 80 2.78 4.45 -1.02
N ARG A 81 3.74 4.40 -0.09
CA ARG A 81 4.95 3.58 -0.23
C ARG A 81 4.65 2.09 -0.43
N TRP A 82 3.66 1.55 0.28
CA TRP A 82 3.21 0.19 0.05
C TRP A 82 2.57 -0.03 -1.32
N LEU A 83 1.79 0.94 -1.81
CA LEU A 83 1.23 0.90 -3.17
C LEU A 83 2.34 0.96 -4.23
N GLU A 84 3.39 1.75 -4.03
CA GLU A 84 4.55 1.74 -4.93
C GLU A 84 5.27 0.38 -4.97
N CYS A 85 5.46 -0.26 -3.81
CA CYS A 85 6.03 -1.61 -3.76
C CYS A 85 5.14 -2.62 -4.53
N TYR A 86 3.82 -2.52 -4.35
CA TYR A 86 2.86 -3.31 -5.09
C TYR A 86 2.97 -3.10 -6.61
N THR A 87 3.00 -1.85 -7.10
CA THR A 87 3.12 -1.60 -8.54
C THR A 87 4.46 -2.08 -9.09
N ARG A 88 5.54 -1.95 -8.30
CA ARG A 88 6.88 -2.47 -8.66
C ARG A 88 6.89 -3.99 -8.82
N CYS A 89 6.12 -4.75 -8.03
CA CYS A 89 5.93 -6.19 -8.26
C CYS A 89 5.31 -6.51 -9.64
N HIS A 90 4.57 -5.57 -10.21
CA HIS A 90 3.99 -5.66 -11.55
C HIS A 90 4.86 -4.98 -12.63
N GLY A 91 6.10 -4.59 -12.30
CA GLY A 91 7.01 -3.91 -13.23
C GLY A 91 6.65 -2.44 -13.50
N VAL A 92 5.71 -1.86 -12.75
CA VAL A 92 5.26 -0.48 -12.92
C VAL A 92 5.86 0.41 -11.84
N GLU A 93 6.62 1.40 -12.26
CA GLU A 93 7.10 2.46 -11.38
C GLU A 93 6.04 3.56 -11.29
N LEU A 94 5.50 3.73 -10.08
CA LEU A 94 4.49 4.72 -9.76
C LEU A 94 5.02 5.58 -8.61
N GLU A 95 4.86 6.90 -8.72
CA GLU A 95 4.98 7.82 -7.59
C GLU A 95 3.58 8.04 -7.01
N ALA A 96 3.26 7.32 -5.93
CA ALA A 96 1.92 7.32 -5.37
C ALA A 96 1.69 8.54 -4.48
N ALA A 97 0.60 9.28 -4.73
CA ALA A 97 0.24 10.49 -3.99
C ALA A 97 -1.28 10.52 -3.69
N PHE A 98 -1.80 9.42 -3.16
CA PHE A 98 -3.21 9.28 -2.78
C PHE A 98 -3.44 9.64 -1.32
N THR A 99 -4.64 10.12 -0.99
CA THR A 99 -5.02 10.33 0.40
C THR A 99 -5.51 9.03 1.02
N VAL A 100 -5.29 8.85 2.33
CA VAL A 100 -5.82 7.66 3.04
C VAL A 100 -7.34 7.66 3.09
N ARG A 101 -7.95 8.85 2.98
CA ARG A 101 -9.39 9.01 2.92
C ARG A 101 -9.97 8.43 1.63
N GLU A 102 -9.44 8.80 0.47
CA GLU A 102 -9.87 8.26 -0.83
C GLU A 102 -9.75 6.74 -0.85
N ALA A 103 -8.64 6.21 -0.34
CA ALA A 103 -8.41 4.78 -0.24
C ALA A 103 -9.43 4.08 0.67
N ALA A 104 -9.80 4.70 1.79
CA ALA A 104 -10.79 4.17 2.71
C ALA A 104 -12.20 4.17 2.12
N GLU A 105 -12.59 5.24 1.43
CA GLU A 105 -13.87 5.33 0.73
C GLU A 105 -13.99 4.20 -0.30
N LEU A 106 -12.96 4.02 -1.12
CA LEU A 106 -12.92 2.98 -2.14
C LEU A 106 -12.87 1.55 -1.57
N LEU A 107 -12.17 1.36 -0.43
CA LEU A 107 -12.16 0.07 0.27
C LEU A 107 -13.55 -0.30 0.81
N LEU A 108 -14.32 0.67 1.29
CA LEU A 108 -15.69 0.43 1.75
C LEU A 108 -16.63 0.06 0.60
N GLU A 109 -16.44 0.67 -0.57
CA GLU A 109 -17.21 0.37 -1.79
C GLU A 109 -16.87 -1.01 -2.35
N THR A 110 -15.59 -1.32 -2.50
CA THR A 110 -15.13 -2.57 -3.12
C THR A 110 -15.16 -3.76 -2.16
N ARG A 111 -14.97 -3.50 -0.86
CA ARG A 111 -14.75 -4.52 0.18
C ARG A 111 -13.59 -5.46 -0.13
N ASN A 112 -12.66 -5.02 -0.99
CA ASN A 112 -11.53 -5.82 -1.46
C ASN A 112 -10.32 -4.92 -1.67
N ILE A 113 -9.24 -5.18 -0.93
CA ILE A 113 -8.02 -4.38 -1.00
C ILE A 113 -7.32 -4.49 -2.37
N VAL A 114 -7.44 -5.62 -3.06
CA VAL A 114 -6.86 -5.81 -4.41
C VAL A 114 -7.61 -4.95 -5.42
N ASP A 115 -8.95 -4.98 -5.39
CA ASP A 115 -9.77 -4.14 -6.27
C ASP A 115 -9.57 -2.65 -5.97
N THR A 116 -9.45 -2.29 -4.68
CA THR A 116 -9.11 -0.92 -4.24
C THR A 116 -7.78 -0.48 -4.84
N ALA A 117 -6.72 -1.27 -4.67
CA ALA A 117 -5.40 -0.95 -5.18
C ALA A 117 -5.39 -0.85 -6.71
N GLN A 118 -6.08 -1.75 -7.41
CA GLN A 118 -6.18 -1.70 -8.87
C GLN A 118 -6.94 -0.46 -9.35
N LEU A 119 -8.00 -0.05 -8.66
CA LEU A 119 -8.75 1.15 -9.02
C LEU A 119 -7.93 2.43 -8.79
N MET A 120 -7.16 2.49 -7.70
CA MET A 120 -6.26 3.62 -7.39
C MET A 120 -5.07 3.69 -8.36
N THR A 121 -4.37 2.57 -8.55
CA THR A 121 -3.08 2.53 -9.27
C THR A 121 -3.22 2.22 -10.75
N ARG A 122 -4.36 1.67 -11.18
CA ARG A 122 -4.58 1.06 -12.50
C ARG A 122 -3.70 -0.17 -12.77
N VAL A 123 -3.10 -0.76 -11.74
CA VAL A 123 -2.19 -1.91 -11.82
C VAL A 123 -2.79 -3.13 -11.09
N PRO A 124 -2.65 -4.36 -11.63
CA PRO A 124 -2.24 -4.65 -13.00
C PRO A 124 -3.26 -4.04 -13.97
N GLU A 125 -2.81 -3.74 -15.19
CA GLU A 125 -3.73 -3.32 -16.25
C GLU A 125 -4.89 -4.32 -16.31
N ARG A 126 -6.12 -3.80 -16.35
CA ARG A 126 -7.29 -4.65 -16.54
C ARG A 126 -7.19 -5.24 -17.93
N GLY A 127 -6.64 -6.45 -18.01
CA GLY A 127 -6.66 -7.24 -19.23
C GLY A 127 -8.08 -7.25 -19.76
N ARG A 128 -8.28 -6.69 -20.96
CA ARG A 128 -9.52 -6.85 -21.71
C ARG A 128 -9.79 -8.34 -21.70
N ARG A 129 -10.80 -8.80 -20.94
CA ARG A 129 -11.24 -10.20 -20.91
C ARG A 129 -11.28 -10.68 -22.35
N THR A 130 -10.30 -11.48 -22.77
CA THR A 130 -10.41 -12.25 -23.99
C THR A 130 -11.54 -13.23 -23.69
N LYS A 131 -12.68 -12.98 -24.33
CA LYS A 131 -13.78 -13.95 -24.40
C LYS A 131 -13.13 -15.30 -24.76
N PRO A 132 -13.43 -16.40 -24.06
CA PRO A 132 -13.03 -17.70 -24.55
C PRO A 132 -13.72 -17.87 -25.90
N SER A 133 -12.94 -17.88 -26.98
CA SER A 133 -13.41 -18.40 -28.26
C SER A 133 -13.76 -19.87 -28.02
N GLY A 134 -15.00 -20.23 -28.33
CA GLY A 134 -15.53 -21.58 -28.18
C GLY A 134 -14.90 -22.60 -29.10
#